data_AF-A0A497P9A2-F1
#
_entry.id   AF-A0A497P9A2-F1
#
_cell.length_a   1.000
_cell.length_b   1.000
_cell.length_c   1.000
_cell.angle_alpha   90.00
_cell.angle_beta   90.00
_cell.angle_gamma   90.00
#
_symmetry.space_group_name_H-M   'P 1'
#
loop_
_entity.id
_entity.type
_entity.pdbx_description
1 polymer ?
#
loop_
_entity_poly.entity_id
_entity_poly.type
_entity_poly.pdbx_seq_one_letter_code
_entity_poly.pdbx_strand_id
1 'polypeptide(L)'
;MYDSSGKYRGGADLADVIICPECGSRVAKGSTHCLHCGTRLDVGERVVSDKSPSRAALKTEKASLDDAETTMMDMLAESEPVTSTPPRKTISAERAEPALDSLPPLDDSLLPQPEETTPASERPAAADTTLERTSGEELMWDVEGDMEDHDAHEIKEVDELPIEERDATVAGEIEPEDVTEGDPFREVEPPIPVDVEDLSELAPPEARDHLFTELEEVPRVEEVAHLFPKGKGTTSREFIDVIVGKPKRIGISEPMKELETPSCPHCGAVLTGDDFEYPGYVYEAMGRARMEHGNELLKKGEHERAIEEFERAKKLYNRAKNEKMVAEASKRVDEGYETMAASHFSEGERHLKEKEFEWAIVQFKKAREIYMFTSLAKMRAKCTDRIKRTYEEWGKALEEEGDRLAKAGDSRRALAKYQEAAEKYREAEAPKRLKGLEKKIRRA
;
A
#
# COMPACT_ATOMS: atom_id res chain seq x y z
N MET A 1 -31.59 16.21 3.00
CA MET A 1 -32.74 17.07 2.65
C MET A 1 -32.72 18.26 3.60
N TYR A 2 -32.57 19.48 3.07
CA TYR A 2 -32.57 20.75 3.83
C TYR A 2 -33.91 21.48 3.58
N ASP A 3 -34.46 22.10 4.62
CA ASP A 3 -35.56 23.07 4.51
C ASP A 3 -34.98 24.47 4.21
N SER A 4 -35.75 25.26 3.45
CA SER A 4 -35.52 26.65 3.03
C SER A 4 -35.16 27.67 4.13
N SER A 5 -35.20 27.27 5.40
CA SER A 5 -34.85 28.08 6.58
C SER A 5 -33.45 27.80 7.16
N GLY A 6 -32.67 26.89 6.58
CA GLY A 6 -31.27 26.67 6.98
C GLY A 6 -31.06 26.13 8.41
N LYS A 7 -32.12 25.69 9.09
CA LYS A 7 -32.03 25.09 10.44
C LYS A 7 -31.91 23.58 10.37
N TYR A 8 -30.79 23.06 10.89
CA TYR A 8 -30.55 21.63 11.09
C TYR A 8 -31.55 21.09 12.13
N ARG A 9 -32.59 20.35 11.70
CA ARG A 9 -33.41 19.51 12.59
C ARG A 9 -32.71 18.17 12.77
N GLY A 10 -31.69 18.16 13.63
CA GLY A 10 -30.90 16.97 13.95
C GLY A 10 -30.66 16.84 15.44
N GLY A 11 -31.68 17.11 16.26
CA GLY A 11 -31.71 16.70 17.66
C GLY A 11 -32.20 15.26 17.74
N ALA A 12 -31.34 14.29 17.42
CA ALA A 12 -31.55 12.94 17.91
C ALA A 12 -31.21 12.98 19.39
N ASP A 13 -32.23 12.87 20.24
CA ASP A 13 -32.10 12.83 21.69
C ASP A 13 -31.01 11.81 22.10
N LEU A 14 -29.90 12.32 22.63
CA LEU A 14 -28.78 11.54 23.20
C LEU A 14 -29.17 10.79 24.50
N ALA A 15 -30.46 10.69 24.80
CA ALA A 15 -30.96 10.31 26.12
C ALA A 15 -31.03 8.80 26.39
N ASP A 16 -30.57 7.96 25.47
CA ASP A 16 -30.88 6.53 25.53
C ASP A 16 -29.71 5.64 25.04
N VAL A 17 -28.58 5.70 25.75
CA VAL A 17 -27.41 4.84 25.52
C VAL A 17 -27.36 3.76 26.61
N ILE A 18 -27.31 2.48 26.21
CA ILE A 18 -27.11 1.36 27.13
C ILE A 18 -25.61 1.03 27.17
N ILE A 19 -25.06 0.74 28.35
CA ILE A 19 -23.66 0.33 28.49
C ILE A 19 -23.62 -1.18 28.63
N CYS A 20 -22.80 -1.86 27.83
CA CYS A 20 -22.62 -3.30 27.92
C CYS A 20 -21.99 -3.67 29.29
N PRO A 21 -22.57 -4.63 30.04
CA PRO A 21 -22.05 -5.01 31.36
C PRO A 21 -20.69 -5.71 31.29
N GLU A 22 -20.37 -6.38 30.18
CA GLU A 22 -19.12 -7.14 30.03
C GLU A 22 -17.94 -6.25 29.60
N CYS A 23 -18.11 -5.43 28.55
CA CYS A 23 -16.99 -4.66 27.99
C CYS A 23 -17.08 -3.14 28.21
N GLY A 24 -18.15 -2.63 28.82
CA GLY A 24 -18.34 -1.19 29.04
C GLY A 24 -18.61 -0.37 27.77
N SER A 25 -18.76 -1.00 26.60
CA SER A 25 -19.02 -0.29 25.36
C SER A 25 -20.44 0.28 25.31
N ARG A 26 -20.58 1.46 24.72
CA ARG A 26 -21.88 2.14 24.52
C ARG A 26 -22.61 1.49 23.35
N VAL A 27 -23.82 1.02 23.61
CA VAL A 27 -24.66 0.33 22.63
C VAL A 27 -25.97 1.12 22.44
N ALA A 28 -26.42 1.23 21.19
CA ALA A 28 -27.68 1.90 20.87
C ALA A 28 -28.88 1.13 21.44
N LYS A 29 -29.89 1.86 21.91
CA LYS A 29 -31.12 1.26 22.44
C LYS A 29 -31.82 0.45 21.35
N GLY A 30 -32.10 -0.82 21.63
CA GLY A 30 -32.70 -1.78 20.70
C GLY A 30 -31.73 -2.84 20.15
N SER A 31 -30.43 -2.72 20.38
CA SER A 31 -29.48 -3.79 20.06
C SER A 31 -29.65 -4.95 21.06
N THR A 32 -29.81 -6.16 20.55
CA THR A 32 -29.91 -7.39 21.36
C THR A 32 -28.55 -7.97 21.76
N HIS A 33 -27.46 -7.51 21.14
CA HIS A 33 -26.08 -7.95 21.40
C HIS A 33 -25.13 -6.76 21.34
N CYS A 34 -24.04 -6.79 22.12
CA CYS A 34 -22.99 -5.80 22.05
C CYS A 34 -22.15 -5.97 20.76
N LEU A 35 -21.94 -4.88 20.02
CA LEU A 35 -21.13 -4.88 18.79
C LEU A 35 -19.63 -5.08 19.03
N HIS A 36 -19.15 -4.99 20.27
CA HIS A 36 -17.73 -5.19 20.60
C HIS A 36 -17.43 -6.58 21.15
N CYS A 37 -18.22 -7.09 22.09
CA CYS A 37 -17.94 -8.38 22.73
C CYS A 37 -18.95 -9.48 22.40
N GLY A 38 -20.02 -9.20 21.64
CA GLY A 38 -21.05 -10.20 21.29
C GLY A 38 -22.02 -10.54 22.42
N THR A 39 -21.79 -10.06 23.65
CA THR A 39 -22.66 -10.35 24.80
C THR A 39 -24.09 -9.89 24.54
N ARG A 40 -25.03 -10.79 24.81
CA ARG A 40 -26.46 -10.55 24.67
C ARG A 40 -26.94 -9.56 25.74
N LEU A 41 -27.66 -8.53 25.31
CA LEU A 41 -28.20 -7.50 26.19
C LEU A 41 -29.66 -7.85 26.50
N ASP A 42 -29.98 -8.13 27.75
CA ASP A 42 -31.35 -8.40 28.18
C ASP A 42 -32.16 -7.09 28.19
N VAL A 43 -32.80 -6.78 27.06
CA VAL A 43 -33.69 -5.62 26.88
C VAL A 43 -35.04 -5.94 27.54
N GLY A 44 -35.06 -6.05 28.87
CA GLY A 44 -36.20 -6.73 29.51
C GLY A 44 -36.43 -6.55 30.99
N GLU A 45 -35.93 -5.52 31.68
CA GLU A 45 -36.52 -5.09 32.97
C GLU A 45 -36.08 -3.66 33.32
N ARG A 46 -37.05 -2.74 33.51
CA ARG A 46 -36.78 -1.43 34.10
C ARG A 46 -36.48 -1.63 35.59
N VAL A 47 -35.24 -1.95 35.90
CA VAL A 47 -34.73 -1.92 37.27
C VAL A 47 -34.55 -0.46 37.68
N VAL A 48 -35.56 0.09 38.36
CA VAL A 48 -35.37 1.26 39.22
C VAL A 48 -34.56 0.77 40.41
N SER A 49 -33.26 1.07 40.45
CA SER A 49 -32.45 0.77 41.63
C SER A 49 -31.47 1.90 41.92
N ASP A 50 -31.96 2.83 42.73
CA ASP A 50 -31.15 3.49 43.74
C ASP A 50 -30.60 2.42 44.68
N LYS A 51 -29.29 2.15 44.64
CA LYS A 51 -28.51 1.69 45.79
C LYS A 51 -27.02 1.76 45.49
N SER A 52 -26.39 2.75 46.12
CA SER A 52 -24.95 2.85 46.32
C SER A 52 -24.40 1.62 47.06
N PRO A 53 -23.32 0.98 46.59
CA PRO A 53 -22.65 -0.05 47.36
C PRO A 53 -21.63 0.57 48.32
N SER A 54 -21.83 0.25 49.59
CA SER A 54 -20.91 0.50 50.69
C SER A 54 -19.62 -0.29 50.55
N ARG A 55 -18.53 0.43 50.73
CA ARG A 55 -17.15 0.01 51.01
C ARG A 55 -17.09 -1.15 52.01
N ALA A 56 -16.57 -2.30 51.58
CA ALA A 56 -16.20 -3.41 52.46
C ALA A 56 -14.74 -3.85 52.21
N ALA A 57 -14.03 -3.98 53.32
CA ALA A 57 -12.65 -4.35 53.57
C ALA A 57 -12.03 -5.43 52.65
N LEU A 58 -10.88 -5.11 52.07
CA LEU A 58 -9.89 -6.10 51.63
C LEU A 58 -8.75 -6.18 52.64
N LYS A 59 -8.53 -7.39 53.15
CA LYS A 59 -7.41 -7.76 54.03
C LYS A 59 -6.12 -7.82 53.22
N THR A 60 -5.10 -7.19 53.77
CA THR A 60 -3.73 -7.17 53.27
C THR A 60 -3.01 -8.44 53.70
N GLU A 61 -2.67 -9.33 52.76
CA GLU A 61 -1.66 -10.36 52.99
C GLU A 61 -0.29 -9.78 52.61
N LYS A 62 0.59 -9.71 53.61
CA LYS A 62 2.00 -9.35 53.45
C LYS A 62 2.74 -10.56 52.87
N ALA A 63 3.05 -10.53 51.59
CA ALA A 63 4.13 -11.34 51.03
C ALA A 63 5.45 -10.59 51.26
N SER A 64 6.42 -11.26 51.91
CA SER A 64 7.73 -10.71 52.23
C SER A 64 8.59 -10.57 50.97
N LEU A 65 9.28 -9.45 50.87
CA LEU A 65 10.09 -9.03 49.73
C LEU A 65 11.47 -9.73 49.68
N ASP A 66 11.75 -10.63 50.63
CA ASP A 66 13.06 -11.25 50.82
C ASP A 66 13.27 -12.52 49.97
N ASP A 67 12.21 -13.09 49.36
CA ASP A 67 12.34 -14.32 48.55
C ASP A 67 12.65 -14.06 47.06
N ALA A 68 12.54 -12.80 46.58
CA ALA A 68 12.77 -12.46 45.18
C ALA A 68 14.25 -12.13 44.86
N GLU A 69 15.07 -11.83 45.87
CA GLU A 69 16.49 -11.47 45.66
C GLU A 69 17.37 -12.72 45.47
N THR A 70 16.99 -13.86 46.04
CA THR A 70 17.75 -15.12 45.94
C THR A 70 17.67 -15.77 44.56
N THR A 71 16.59 -15.56 43.81
CA THR A 71 16.38 -16.20 42.50
C THR A 71 17.15 -15.49 41.37
N MET A 72 17.50 -14.21 41.54
CA MET A 72 18.18 -13.43 40.49
C MET A 72 19.71 -13.53 40.51
N MET A 73 20.32 -14.05 41.58
CA MET A 73 21.78 -14.24 41.64
C MET A 73 22.28 -15.59 41.08
N ASP A 74 21.40 -16.57 40.86
CA ASP A 74 21.80 -17.91 40.42
C ASP A 74 21.87 -18.06 38.88
N MET A 75 21.33 -17.10 38.12
CA MET A 75 21.34 -17.14 36.64
C MET A 75 22.58 -16.52 35.99
N LEU A 76 23.54 -16.00 36.78
CA LEU A 76 24.76 -15.34 36.27
C LEU A 76 26.05 -16.15 36.46
N ALA A 77 25.99 -17.36 37.04
CA ALA A 77 27.18 -18.12 37.42
C ALA A 77 27.62 -19.22 36.42
N GLU A 78 26.82 -19.54 35.39
CA GLU A 78 27.16 -20.63 34.45
C GLU A 78 27.24 -20.12 33.00
N SER A 79 28.39 -19.56 32.63
CA SER A 79 28.79 -19.48 31.21
C SER A 79 30.24 -19.94 31.06
N GLU A 80 30.41 -21.22 30.71
CA GLU A 80 31.70 -21.79 30.34
C GLU A 80 32.15 -21.32 28.94
N PRO A 81 33.46 -21.17 28.69
CA PRO A 81 33.99 -20.70 27.42
C PRO A 81 34.08 -21.82 26.38
N VAL A 82 33.20 -21.79 25.38
CA VAL A 82 33.32 -22.66 24.19
C VAL A 82 34.36 -22.07 23.23
N THR A 83 35.60 -22.56 23.35
CA THR A 83 36.61 -22.51 22.31
C THR A 83 36.24 -23.46 21.17
N SER A 84 35.92 -22.95 19.97
CA SER A 84 36.22 -23.69 18.75
C SER A 84 36.40 -22.76 17.55
N THR A 85 37.62 -22.81 17.02
CA THR A 85 38.09 -22.17 15.79
C THR A 85 37.83 -23.12 14.62
N PRO A 86 37.35 -22.66 13.45
CA PRO A 86 37.53 -23.40 12.21
C PRO A 86 38.64 -22.81 11.32
N PRO A 87 39.37 -23.64 10.55
CA PRO A 87 40.55 -23.23 9.81
C PRO A 87 40.21 -22.45 8.54
N ARG A 88 40.77 -21.25 8.43
CA ARG A 88 40.71 -20.40 7.23
C ARG A 88 41.67 -20.95 6.17
N LYS A 89 41.10 -21.49 5.09
CA LYS A 89 41.82 -21.84 3.86
C LYS A 89 42.59 -20.64 3.33
N THR A 90 43.90 -20.81 3.22
CA THR A 90 44.83 -19.94 2.51
C THR A 90 44.54 -20.00 1.01
N ILE A 91 44.05 -18.90 0.44
CA ILE A 91 44.15 -18.62 -0.99
C ILE A 91 45.19 -17.51 -1.11
N SER A 92 46.37 -17.90 -1.62
CA SER A 92 47.38 -16.99 -2.11
C SER A 92 46.83 -16.26 -3.34
N ALA A 93 46.73 -14.95 -3.25
CA ALA A 93 46.61 -14.08 -4.41
C ALA A 93 47.63 -12.95 -4.23
N GLU A 94 48.59 -12.92 -5.15
CA GLU A 94 49.63 -11.92 -5.28
C GLU A 94 49.05 -10.50 -5.28
N ARG A 95 49.51 -9.73 -4.31
CA ARG A 95 49.32 -8.29 -4.20
C ARG A 95 50.36 -7.63 -5.09
N ALA A 96 49.97 -7.27 -6.32
CA ALA A 96 50.70 -6.31 -7.14
C ALA A 96 50.23 -4.90 -6.74
N GLU A 97 51.17 -4.09 -6.26
CA GLU A 97 50.94 -2.68 -5.95
C GLU A 97 50.86 -1.86 -7.24
N PRO A 98 49.82 -1.04 -7.47
CA PRO A 98 49.88 0.00 -8.47
C PRO A 98 50.65 1.19 -7.89
N ALA A 99 51.76 1.51 -8.54
CA ALA A 99 52.55 2.71 -8.33
C ALA A 99 51.64 3.96 -8.35
N LEU A 100 51.76 4.78 -7.31
CA LEU A 100 51.24 6.15 -7.27
C LEU A 100 51.98 6.97 -8.32
N ASP A 101 51.37 7.07 -9.49
CA ASP A 101 51.79 7.98 -10.55
C ASP A 101 51.48 9.41 -10.12
N SER A 102 52.50 10.26 -10.24
CA SER A 102 52.49 11.62 -9.74
C SER A 102 51.64 12.49 -10.66
N LEU A 103 50.52 12.99 -10.15
CA LEU A 103 49.73 14.00 -10.86
C LEU A 103 50.58 15.27 -11.04
N PRO A 104 50.62 15.87 -12.25
CA PRO A 104 51.30 17.14 -12.46
C PRO A 104 50.61 18.26 -11.69
N PRO A 105 51.36 19.28 -11.20
CA PRO A 105 50.78 20.41 -10.49
C PRO A 105 49.80 21.15 -11.40
N LEU A 106 48.58 21.34 -10.90
CA LEU A 106 47.58 22.19 -11.52
C LEU A 106 48.03 23.66 -11.41
N ASP A 107 48.02 24.37 -12.54
CA ASP A 107 48.34 25.79 -12.63
C ASP A 107 47.11 26.61 -12.20
N ASP A 108 47.20 27.22 -11.01
CA ASP A 108 46.17 28.09 -10.41
C ASP A 108 45.95 29.42 -11.17
N SER A 109 46.64 29.65 -12.29
CA SER A 109 46.53 30.90 -13.07
C SER A 109 45.27 31.01 -13.96
N LEU A 110 44.34 30.05 -13.92
CA LEU A 110 43.13 30.04 -14.75
C LEU A 110 41.81 30.23 -13.98
N LEU A 111 41.86 30.55 -12.68
CA LEU A 111 40.66 30.88 -11.93
C LEU A 111 40.26 32.35 -12.18
N PRO A 112 39.06 32.63 -12.72
CA PRO A 112 38.59 34.00 -12.93
C PRO A 112 38.42 34.70 -11.59
N GLN A 113 39.07 35.86 -11.45
CA GLN A 113 38.94 36.70 -10.26
C GLN A 113 37.51 37.22 -10.12
N PRO A 114 36.94 37.24 -8.91
CA PRO A 114 35.64 37.86 -8.66
C PRO A 114 35.76 39.37 -8.81
N GLU A 115 35.00 39.96 -9.73
CA GLU A 115 34.91 41.39 -9.89
C GLU A 115 34.30 42.04 -8.64
N GLU A 116 35.04 42.98 -8.07
CA GLU A 116 34.66 43.82 -6.94
C GLU A 116 33.50 44.76 -7.34
N THR A 117 32.31 44.52 -6.80
CA THR A 117 31.23 45.51 -6.82
C THR A 117 31.44 46.53 -5.70
N THR A 118 31.61 47.78 -6.10
CA THR A 118 31.70 48.97 -5.26
C THR A 118 30.39 49.28 -4.49
N PRO A 119 30.45 49.95 -3.32
CA PRO A 119 29.28 50.36 -2.57
C PRO A 119 28.90 51.81 -2.93
N ALA A 120 27.63 52.06 -3.23
CA ALA A 120 27.11 53.42 -3.33
C ALA A 120 25.68 53.56 -2.77
N SER A 121 25.66 54.25 -1.63
CA SER A 121 24.78 55.38 -1.33
C SER A 121 23.33 55.16 -0.88
N GLU A 122 23.00 55.94 0.14
CA GLU A 122 21.80 55.97 0.97
C GLU A 122 20.61 56.71 0.31
N ARG A 123 19.38 56.19 0.59
CA ARG A 123 18.09 56.89 0.88
C ARG A 123 17.46 57.89 -0.13
N PRO A 124 16.17 58.29 0.02
CA PRO A 124 14.97 57.60 0.53
C PRO A 124 13.68 57.81 -0.33
N ALA A 125 12.64 57.02 0.00
CA ALA A 125 11.20 57.30 0.02
C ALA A 125 10.41 57.84 -1.22
N ALA A 126 9.26 57.17 -1.40
CA ALA A 126 7.93 57.67 -1.80
C ALA A 126 7.42 57.42 -3.24
N ALA A 127 6.17 56.93 -3.25
CA ALA A 127 5.09 57.16 -4.22
C ALA A 127 5.10 56.42 -5.57
N ASP A 128 4.11 55.51 -5.67
CA ASP A 128 2.97 55.59 -6.61
C ASP A 128 3.17 55.27 -8.10
N THR A 129 2.27 54.43 -8.62
CA THR A 129 1.95 54.14 -10.04
C THR A 129 3.12 53.60 -10.92
N THR A 130 2.98 52.55 -11.74
CA THR A 130 2.12 52.48 -12.92
C THR A 130 2.26 51.09 -13.58
N LEU A 131 1.15 50.59 -14.11
CA LEU A 131 1.02 49.52 -15.10
C LEU A 131 2.00 49.62 -16.28
N GLU A 132 2.74 48.55 -16.61
CA GLU A 132 3.13 48.09 -17.96
C GLU A 132 3.36 46.57 -17.84
N ARG A 133 2.57 45.64 -18.41
CA ARG A 133 2.25 45.33 -19.81
C ARG A 133 3.48 45.14 -20.70
N THR A 134 4.09 43.96 -20.60
CA THR A 134 4.92 43.32 -21.62
C THR A 134 4.34 41.92 -21.87
N SER A 135 3.49 41.73 -22.88
CA SER A 135 3.85 41.26 -24.23
C SER A 135 4.74 40.01 -24.22
N GLY A 136 4.11 38.84 -24.08
CA GLY A 136 4.73 37.54 -24.28
C GLY A 136 3.94 36.74 -25.31
N GLU A 137 4.39 36.85 -26.56
CA GLU A 137 4.28 35.91 -27.69
C GLU A 137 3.13 34.87 -27.68
N GLU A 138 2.06 35.22 -28.40
CA GLU A 138 1.13 34.26 -28.99
C GLU A 138 1.81 33.55 -30.18
N LEU A 139 2.20 32.29 -29.99
CA LEU A 139 2.54 31.37 -31.09
C LEU A 139 1.24 30.97 -31.81
N MET A 140 0.86 31.76 -32.82
CA MET A 140 -0.06 31.32 -33.86
C MET A 140 0.64 30.30 -34.76
N TRP A 141 0.16 29.07 -34.72
CA TRP A 141 0.49 28.05 -35.73
C TRP A 141 -0.57 28.14 -36.82
N ASP A 142 -0.28 28.92 -37.86
CA ASP A 142 -1.00 28.85 -39.14
C ASP A 142 -0.68 27.50 -39.80
N VAL A 143 -1.57 26.53 -39.60
CA VAL A 143 -1.64 25.32 -40.41
C VAL A 143 -2.73 25.55 -41.45
N GLU A 144 -2.35 26.22 -42.54
CA GLU A 144 -3.10 26.17 -43.80
C GLU A 144 -2.93 24.75 -44.38
N GLY A 145 -3.88 23.89 -44.06
CA GLY A 145 -4.02 22.57 -44.66
C GLY A 145 -5.31 22.53 -45.46
N ASP A 146 -5.18 22.64 -46.79
CA ASP A 146 -6.21 22.36 -47.79
C ASP A 146 -6.96 21.06 -47.42
N MET A 147 -8.22 21.21 -47.03
CA MET A 147 -9.13 20.12 -46.76
C MET A 147 -9.91 19.87 -48.05
N GLU A 148 -9.31 19.11 -48.96
CA GLU A 148 -9.96 18.65 -50.19
C GLU A 148 -11.20 17.80 -49.82
N ASP A 149 -12.34 18.27 -50.31
CA ASP A 149 -13.64 17.61 -50.27
C ASP A 149 -13.55 16.21 -50.92
N HIS A 150 -13.42 15.17 -50.09
CA HIS A 150 -13.64 13.80 -50.55
C HIS A 150 -15.13 13.46 -50.50
N ASP A 151 -15.71 13.64 -51.68
CA ASP A 151 -16.82 12.91 -52.30
C ASP A 151 -17.67 11.98 -51.42
N ALA A 152 -18.94 12.34 -51.40
CA ALA A 152 -20.08 11.54 -50.99
C ALA A 152 -20.09 10.17 -51.70
N HIS A 153 -19.72 9.11 -50.98
CA HIS A 153 -20.10 7.76 -51.36
C HIS A 153 -21.53 7.48 -50.91
N GLU A 154 -22.43 7.58 -51.90
CA GLU A 154 -23.80 7.06 -51.93
C GLU A 154 -23.84 5.61 -51.40
N ILE A 155 -24.43 5.44 -50.22
CA ILE A 155 -24.68 4.14 -49.61
C ILE A 155 -25.84 3.50 -50.36
N LYS A 156 -25.54 2.50 -51.20
CA LYS A 156 -26.56 1.66 -51.83
C LYS A 156 -27.30 0.86 -50.75
N GLU A 157 -28.63 0.98 -50.76
CA GLU A 157 -29.56 0.04 -50.14
C GLU A 157 -29.14 -1.40 -50.50
N VAL A 158 -28.91 -2.20 -49.45
CA VAL A 158 -28.65 -3.63 -49.60
C VAL A 158 -29.98 -4.33 -49.40
N ASP A 159 -30.45 -4.97 -50.46
CA ASP A 159 -31.66 -5.79 -50.50
C ASP A 159 -31.68 -6.86 -49.40
N GLU A 160 -32.89 -7.07 -48.89
CA GLU A 160 -33.28 -8.06 -47.89
C GLU A 160 -32.81 -9.47 -48.29
N LEU A 161 -31.88 -10.04 -47.52
CA LEU A 161 -31.53 -11.44 -47.65
C LEU A 161 -32.58 -12.33 -46.95
N PRO A 162 -32.99 -13.45 -47.58
CA PRO A 162 -34.00 -14.34 -47.03
C PRO A 162 -33.47 -15.08 -45.80
N ILE A 163 -34.28 -15.06 -44.74
CA ILE A 163 -34.09 -15.85 -43.53
C ILE A 163 -34.34 -17.32 -43.91
N GLU A 164 -33.28 -18.10 -44.10
CA GLU A 164 -33.37 -19.55 -44.17
C GLU A 164 -33.61 -20.10 -42.75
N GLU A 165 -34.80 -20.64 -42.53
CA GLU A 165 -35.17 -21.44 -41.37
C GLU A 165 -34.25 -22.67 -41.31
N ARG A 166 -33.32 -22.67 -40.34
CA ARG A 166 -32.54 -23.86 -40.02
C ARG A 166 -33.41 -24.82 -39.21
N ASP A 167 -33.79 -25.91 -39.87
CA ASP A 167 -34.44 -27.06 -39.28
C ASP A 167 -33.70 -27.52 -38.02
N ALA A 168 -34.42 -27.50 -36.89
CA ALA A 168 -34.00 -28.06 -35.63
C ALA A 168 -33.86 -29.57 -35.79
N THR A 169 -32.61 -30.04 -35.83
CA THR A 169 -32.30 -31.46 -35.78
C THR A 169 -32.72 -32.00 -34.41
N VAL A 170 -33.68 -32.92 -34.47
CA VAL A 170 -34.23 -33.71 -33.37
C VAL A 170 -33.10 -34.31 -32.55
N ALA A 171 -33.03 -33.94 -31.27
CA ALA A 171 -32.18 -34.60 -30.29
C ALA A 171 -32.62 -36.06 -30.18
N GLY A 172 -31.72 -36.99 -30.52
CA GLY A 172 -31.94 -38.43 -30.43
C GLY A 172 -32.32 -38.82 -29.00
N GLU A 173 -33.37 -39.63 -28.90
CA GLU A 173 -33.77 -40.32 -27.69
C GLU A 173 -32.57 -41.10 -27.14
N ILE A 174 -32.19 -40.81 -25.89
CA ILE A 174 -31.18 -41.57 -25.17
C ILE A 174 -31.84 -42.89 -24.77
N GLU A 175 -31.40 -43.99 -25.38
CA GLU A 175 -31.86 -45.32 -25.03
C GLU A 175 -31.46 -45.65 -23.57
N PRO A 176 -32.36 -46.27 -22.78
CA PRO A 176 -32.18 -46.49 -21.34
C PRO A 176 -31.10 -47.54 -20.97
N GLU A 177 -30.31 -48.02 -21.94
CA GLU A 177 -29.32 -49.08 -21.73
C GLU A 177 -27.90 -48.54 -21.44
N ASP A 178 -27.67 -47.23 -21.59
CA ASP A 178 -26.37 -46.56 -21.37
C ASP A 178 -26.18 -45.95 -19.96
N VAL A 179 -27.09 -46.24 -19.01
CA VAL A 179 -26.90 -45.89 -17.60
C VAL A 179 -26.03 -46.96 -16.94
N THR A 180 -24.71 -46.80 -17.04
CA THR A 180 -23.78 -47.57 -16.22
C THR A 180 -24.03 -47.26 -14.74
N GLU A 181 -24.52 -48.27 -14.00
CA GLU A 181 -24.58 -48.28 -12.53
C GLU A 181 -23.16 -48.06 -11.98
N GLY A 182 -22.84 -46.80 -11.70
CA GLY A 182 -21.58 -46.38 -11.09
C GLY A 182 -21.50 -46.87 -9.65
N ASP A 183 -20.30 -47.30 -9.29
CA ASP A 183 -19.89 -47.90 -8.02
C ASP A 183 -20.58 -47.32 -6.77
N PRO A 184 -20.94 -48.18 -5.79
CA PRO A 184 -21.60 -47.75 -4.56
C PRO A 184 -20.73 -46.71 -3.85
N PHE A 185 -21.33 -45.53 -3.64
CA PHE A 185 -20.74 -44.43 -2.89
C PHE A 185 -20.08 -44.95 -1.62
N ARG A 186 -18.74 -44.83 -1.57
CA ARG A 186 -17.98 -45.07 -0.36
C ARG A 186 -18.28 -43.90 0.56
N GLU A 187 -19.16 -44.13 1.51
CA GLU A 187 -19.59 -43.18 2.53
C GLU A 187 -18.34 -42.67 3.26
N VAL A 188 -17.93 -41.45 2.94
CA VAL A 188 -16.82 -40.77 3.62
C VAL A 188 -17.38 -40.24 4.92
N GLU A 189 -16.94 -40.83 6.04
CA GLU A 189 -17.33 -40.35 7.37
C GLU A 189 -16.95 -38.87 7.52
N PRO A 190 -17.86 -38.02 7.99
CA PRO A 190 -17.58 -36.61 8.20
C PRO A 190 -16.45 -36.45 9.23
N PRO A 191 -15.53 -35.49 9.02
CA PRO A 191 -14.45 -35.24 9.97
C PRO A 191 -15.04 -34.92 11.34
N ILE A 192 -14.59 -35.68 12.33
CA ILE A 192 -14.94 -35.48 13.74
C ILE A 192 -14.49 -34.07 14.12
N PRO A 193 -15.40 -33.17 14.53
CA PRO A 193 -14.98 -31.89 15.09
C PRO A 193 -14.19 -32.18 16.36
N VAL A 194 -12.89 -31.95 16.30
CA VAL A 194 -12.04 -31.93 17.49
C VAL A 194 -12.30 -30.59 18.15
N ASP A 195 -12.92 -30.60 19.33
CA ASP A 195 -13.13 -29.40 20.12
C ASP A 195 -11.77 -28.75 20.43
N VAL A 196 -11.57 -27.55 19.90
CA VAL A 196 -10.29 -26.82 19.89
C VAL A 196 -9.90 -26.34 21.32
N GLU A 197 -10.79 -26.51 22.29
CA GLU A 197 -10.57 -26.11 23.69
C GLU A 197 -9.53 -27.00 24.40
N ASP A 198 -9.38 -28.28 24.01
CA ASP A 198 -8.47 -29.24 24.68
C ASP A 198 -7.00 -29.16 24.21
N LEU A 199 -6.71 -28.46 23.10
CA LEU A 199 -5.33 -28.27 22.63
C LEU A 199 -4.62 -27.10 23.31
N SER A 200 -5.35 -26.29 24.07
CA SER A 200 -4.82 -25.08 24.71
C SER A 200 -4.10 -25.33 26.04
N GLU A 201 -4.28 -26.53 26.63
CA GLU A 201 -3.78 -26.89 27.97
C GLU A 201 -2.45 -27.67 27.97
N LEU A 202 -1.95 -28.13 26.83
CA LEU A 202 -0.74 -28.97 26.75
C LEU A 202 0.55 -28.21 26.38
N ALA A 203 0.51 -26.89 26.20
CA ALA A 203 1.69 -26.09 25.87
C ALA A 203 2.23 -25.35 27.13
N PRO A 204 3.49 -25.58 27.54
CA PRO A 204 4.10 -24.86 28.66
C PRO A 204 4.16 -23.35 28.37
N PRO A 205 3.96 -22.49 29.39
CA PRO A 205 3.82 -21.04 29.22
C PRO A 205 5.03 -20.35 28.59
N GLU A 206 6.23 -20.97 28.67
CA GLU A 206 7.47 -20.46 28.07
C GLU A 206 7.54 -20.61 26.55
N ALA A 207 6.67 -21.45 25.95
CA ALA A 207 6.60 -21.61 24.49
C ALA A 207 5.63 -20.62 23.81
N ARG A 208 4.84 -19.84 24.58
CA ARG A 208 3.87 -18.89 24.01
C ARG A 208 4.50 -17.57 23.56
N ASP A 209 5.60 -17.14 24.17
CA ASP A 209 6.22 -15.84 23.86
C ASP A 209 7.18 -15.86 22.65
N HIS A 210 7.48 -17.04 22.11
CA HIS A 210 8.36 -17.20 20.93
C HIS A 210 7.64 -17.72 19.68
N LEU A 211 6.32 -17.97 19.76
CA LEU A 211 5.52 -18.46 18.63
C LEU A 211 4.70 -17.38 17.93
N PHE A 212 4.74 -16.13 18.43
CA PHE A 212 4.05 -14.98 17.83
C PHE A 212 4.95 -13.74 17.67
N THR A 213 6.25 -13.95 17.46
CA THR A 213 7.16 -12.87 17.06
C THR A 213 7.14 -12.77 15.52
N GLU A 214 6.47 -11.73 15.00
CA GLU A 214 6.60 -11.20 13.63
C GLU A 214 6.20 -12.11 12.46
N LEU A 215 4.96 -12.61 12.48
CA LEU A 215 4.21 -12.82 11.24
C LEU A 215 3.07 -11.80 11.19
N GLU A 216 3.40 -10.55 10.81
CA GLU A 216 2.44 -9.81 9.99
C GLU A 216 2.35 -10.59 8.67
N GLU A 217 1.44 -11.57 8.66
CA GLU A 217 1.13 -12.37 7.50
C GLU A 217 0.60 -11.42 6.42
N VAL A 218 1.49 -11.05 5.49
CA VAL A 218 1.10 -10.73 4.13
C VAL A 218 0.11 -11.83 3.73
N PRO A 219 -1.14 -11.52 3.34
CA PRO A 219 -2.17 -12.52 3.08
C PRO A 219 -1.55 -13.60 2.20
N ARG A 220 -1.47 -14.82 2.76
CA ARG A 220 -0.70 -15.91 2.20
C ARG A 220 -1.08 -16.04 0.74
N VAL A 221 -0.09 -16.22 -0.14
CA VAL A 221 -0.28 -16.30 -1.59
C VAL A 221 -1.41 -17.28 -1.98
N GLU A 222 -1.74 -18.26 -1.13
CA GLU A 222 -2.86 -19.20 -1.26
C GLU A 222 -4.25 -18.58 -1.02
N GLU A 223 -4.39 -17.63 -0.09
CA GLU A 223 -5.61 -16.83 0.11
C GLU A 223 -5.80 -15.81 -1.01
N VAL A 224 -4.75 -15.40 -1.71
CA VAL A 224 -4.91 -14.58 -2.91
C VAL A 224 -5.06 -15.46 -4.16
N ALA A 225 -4.53 -16.68 -4.17
CA ALA A 225 -4.60 -17.59 -5.31
C ALA A 225 -6.03 -17.98 -5.70
N HIS A 226 -7.00 -17.96 -4.79
CA HIS A 226 -8.40 -18.19 -5.15
C HIS A 226 -9.07 -16.98 -5.83
N LEU A 227 -8.52 -15.76 -5.65
CA LEU A 227 -8.90 -14.58 -6.43
C LEU A 227 -8.35 -14.66 -7.87
N PHE A 228 -7.36 -15.53 -8.08
CA PHE A 228 -6.77 -15.83 -9.38
C PHE A 228 -6.95 -17.32 -9.71
N PRO A 229 -8.19 -17.81 -9.91
CA PRO A 229 -8.37 -19.18 -10.35
C PRO A 229 -7.51 -19.40 -11.60
N LYS A 230 -6.69 -20.46 -11.59
CA LYS A 230 -5.61 -20.78 -12.56
C LYS A 230 -6.05 -20.91 -14.03
N GLY A 231 -7.24 -20.45 -14.39
CA GLY A 231 -7.74 -20.33 -15.74
C GLY A 231 -8.37 -18.97 -15.97
N LYS A 232 -7.65 -18.09 -16.66
CA LYS A 232 -8.21 -17.09 -17.60
C LYS A 232 -9.37 -16.24 -17.07
N GLY A 233 -9.38 -15.91 -15.77
CA GLY A 233 -10.23 -14.85 -15.27
C GLY A 233 -9.73 -13.55 -15.88
N THR A 234 -10.49 -12.94 -16.77
CA THR A 234 -10.25 -11.58 -17.25
C THR A 234 -10.19 -10.68 -16.03
N THR A 235 -8.99 -10.29 -15.60
CA THR A 235 -8.81 -9.36 -14.47
C THR A 235 -9.49 -8.06 -14.86
N SER A 236 -10.67 -7.80 -14.29
CA SER A 236 -11.43 -6.60 -14.56
C SER A 236 -10.63 -5.37 -14.13
N ARG A 237 -10.89 -4.23 -14.76
CA ARG A 237 -10.26 -2.96 -14.36
C ARG A 237 -10.44 -2.67 -12.87
N GLU A 238 -11.62 -2.99 -12.36
CA GLU A 238 -11.97 -2.84 -10.95
C GLU A 238 -11.06 -3.64 -10.04
N PHE A 239 -10.68 -4.86 -10.44
CA PHE A 239 -9.78 -5.70 -9.68
C PHE A 239 -8.37 -5.08 -9.52
N ILE A 240 -7.82 -4.53 -10.60
CA ILE A 240 -6.54 -3.82 -10.55
C ILE A 240 -6.63 -2.63 -9.59
N ASP A 241 -7.71 -1.86 -9.67
CA ASP A 241 -7.89 -0.68 -8.82
C ASP A 241 -8.16 -1.08 -7.35
N VAL A 242 -8.78 -2.23 -7.09
CA VAL A 242 -8.96 -2.83 -5.75
C VAL A 242 -7.63 -3.29 -5.16
N ILE A 243 -6.77 -3.98 -5.94
CA ILE A 243 -5.45 -4.42 -5.45
C ILE A 243 -4.53 -3.24 -5.17
N VAL A 244 -4.52 -2.24 -6.06
CA VAL A 244 -3.68 -1.06 -5.86
C VAL A 244 -4.18 -0.29 -4.63
N GLY A 245 -5.50 -0.23 -4.44
CA GLY A 245 -6.13 0.53 -3.37
C GLY A 245 -5.85 2.02 -3.49
N LYS A 246 -6.46 2.82 -2.61
CA LYS A 246 -6.01 4.20 -2.40
C LYS A 246 -4.87 4.13 -1.41
N PRO A 247 -3.64 4.54 -1.76
CA PRO A 247 -2.57 4.49 -0.79
C PRO A 247 -2.93 5.44 0.36
N LYS A 248 -2.73 4.97 1.59
CA LYS A 248 -2.82 5.82 2.76
C LYS A 248 -1.45 6.46 2.94
N ARG A 249 -1.41 7.77 3.20
CA ARG A 249 -0.16 8.42 3.59
C ARG A 249 0.33 7.74 4.86
N ILE A 250 1.54 7.19 4.82
CA ILE A 250 2.21 6.63 5.98
C ILE A 250 2.46 7.80 6.92
N GLY A 251 1.77 7.76 8.05
CA GLY A 251 1.78 8.79 9.04
C GLY A 251 1.54 8.14 10.38
N ILE A 252 2.21 8.68 11.40
CA ILE A 252 2.09 8.17 12.76
C ILE A 252 0.72 8.60 13.29
N SER A 253 -0.25 7.68 13.17
CA SER A 253 -1.61 7.81 13.69
C SER A 253 -1.61 7.73 15.21
N GLU A 254 -0.78 6.86 15.78
CA GLU A 254 -0.67 6.71 17.22
C GLU A 254 0.14 7.85 17.84
N PRO A 255 -0.34 8.51 18.91
CA PRO A 255 0.51 9.39 19.69
C PRO A 255 1.74 8.61 20.14
N MET A 256 2.92 9.25 20.12
CA MET A 256 4.15 8.58 20.54
C MET A 256 4.03 8.25 22.03
N LYS A 257 3.78 6.98 22.37
CA LYS A 257 3.66 6.49 23.76
C LYS A 257 4.91 6.83 24.60
N GLU A 258 6.07 6.88 23.97
CA GLU A 258 7.35 7.29 24.59
C GLU A 258 7.35 8.74 25.10
N LEU A 259 6.44 9.55 24.57
CA LEU A 259 6.25 10.94 24.97
C LEU A 259 5.04 11.13 25.88
N GLU A 260 4.26 10.08 26.11
CA GLU A 260 3.20 10.11 27.09
C GLU A 260 3.81 9.86 28.46
N THR A 261 3.44 10.69 29.43
CA THR A 261 3.89 10.53 30.81
C THR A 261 3.42 9.15 31.29
N PRO A 262 4.32 8.33 31.87
CA PRO A 262 3.95 7.00 32.31
C PRO A 262 2.79 7.10 33.29
N SER A 263 1.66 6.48 32.92
CA SER A 263 0.52 6.36 33.80
C SER A 263 0.79 5.23 34.80
N CYS A 264 0.43 5.46 36.07
CA CYS A 264 0.56 4.42 37.07
C CYS A 264 -0.34 3.23 36.68
N PRO A 265 0.20 2.02 36.50
CA PRO A 265 -0.59 0.86 36.07
C PRO A 265 -1.67 0.47 37.07
N HIS A 266 -1.53 0.87 38.33
CA HIS A 266 -2.46 0.46 39.39
C HIS A 266 -3.67 1.40 39.56
N CYS A 267 -3.51 2.71 39.34
CA CYS A 267 -4.58 3.67 39.57
C CYS A 267 -4.96 4.50 38.33
N GLY A 268 -4.24 4.34 37.22
CA GLY A 268 -4.45 5.13 36.01
C GLY A 268 -4.20 6.64 36.21
N ALA A 269 -3.72 7.04 37.39
CA ALA A 269 -3.25 8.39 37.60
C ALA A 269 -2.02 8.58 36.72
N VAL A 270 -2.18 9.38 35.68
CA VAL A 270 -1.06 9.99 34.99
C VAL A 270 -0.29 10.73 36.08
N LEU A 271 1.00 10.43 36.23
CA LEU A 271 1.89 11.18 37.14
C LEU A 271 2.05 12.61 36.59
N THR A 272 0.99 13.40 36.62
CA THR A 272 0.96 14.83 36.27
C THR A 272 1.50 15.68 37.43
N GLY A 273 2.39 15.12 38.25
CA GLY A 273 2.90 15.77 39.45
C GLY A 273 3.89 16.88 39.13
N ASP A 274 4.65 16.70 38.05
CA ASP A 274 5.52 17.71 37.47
C ASP A 274 5.35 17.60 35.95
N ASP A 275 5.00 18.70 35.29
CA ASP A 275 5.06 18.85 33.84
C ASP A 275 6.54 18.81 33.41
N PHE A 276 7.18 17.65 33.58
CA PHE A 276 8.58 17.43 33.29
C PHE A 276 8.74 17.37 31.77
N GLU A 277 8.92 18.54 31.17
CA GLU A 277 9.29 18.66 29.77
C GLU A 277 10.80 18.45 29.64
N TYR A 278 11.19 17.44 28.85
CA TYR A 278 12.60 17.24 28.56
C TYR A 278 13.19 18.52 27.91
N PRO A 279 14.42 18.90 28.27
CA PRO A 279 15.12 19.98 27.57
C PRO A 279 15.21 19.69 26.06
N GLY A 280 15.15 20.74 25.23
CA GLY A 280 15.12 20.61 23.76
C GLY A 280 16.24 19.72 23.17
N TYR A 281 17.45 19.78 23.73
CA TYR A 281 18.58 18.95 23.25
C TYR A 281 18.34 17.45 23.37
N VAL A 282 17.51 17.00 24.33
CA VAL A 282 17.15 15.58 24.50
C VAL A 282 16.27 15.14 23.34
N TYR A 283 15.25 15.93 22.98
CA TYR A 283 14.41 15.67 21.83
C TYR A 283 15.21 15.69 20.52
N GLU A 284 16.21 16.57 20.39
CA GLU A 284 17.11 16.58 19.23
C GLU A 284 17.96 15.29 19.15
N ALA A 285 18.49 14.81 20.27
CA ALA A 285 19.27 13.58 20.33
C ALA A 285 18.40 12.36 19.98
N MET A 286 17.18 12.27 20.54
CA MET A 286 16.22 11.22 20.20
C MET A 286 15.82 11.27 18.72
N GLY A 287 15.54 12.47 18.19
CA GLY A 287 15.23 12.65 16.77
C GLY A 287 16.39 12.19 15.87
N ARG A 288 17.64 12.44 16.27
CA ARG A 288 18.82 12.00 15.51
C ARG A 288 18.96 10.49 15.49
N ALA A 289 18.78 9.84 16.64
CA ALA A 289 18.79 8.37 16.71
C ALA A 289 17.71 7.76 15.80
N ARG A 290 16.50 8.34 15.77
CA ARG A 290 15.41 7.92 14.87
C ARG A 290 15.77 8.12 13.39
N MET A 291 16.42 9.23 13.05
CA MET A 291 16.91 9.48 11.68
C MET A 291 17.96 8.45 11.25
N GLU A 292 18.91 8.12 12.13
CA GLU A 292 19.95 7.12 11.86
C GLU A 292 19.31 5.73 11.65
N HIS A 293 18.40 5.34 12.54
CA HIS A 293 17.66 4.09 12.44
C HIS A 293 16.81 4.01 11.15
N GLY A 294 16.09 5.08 10.79
CA GLY A 294 15.35 5.16 9.52
C GLY A 294 16.25 4.98 8.29
N ASN A 295 17.49 5.51 8.33
CA ASN A 295 18.45 5.31 7.24
C ASN A 295 18.95 3.87 7.14
N GLU A 296 19.07 3.16 8.27
CA GLU A 296 19.40 1.73 8.26
C GLU A 296 18.24 0.91 7.67
N LEU A 297 16.99 1.24 8.02
CA LEU A 297 15.81 0.61 7.44
C LEU A 297 15.71 0.83 5.93
N LEU A 298 16.01 2.04 5.44
CA LEU A 298 16.09 2.30 4.00
C LEU A 298 17.14 1.42 3.30
N LYS A 299 18.30 1.19 3.92
CA LYS A 299 19.33 0.29 3.36
C LYS A 299 18.88 -1.17 3.32
N LYS A 300 18.02 -1.59 4.26
CA LYS A 300 17.41 -2.93 4.28
C LYS A 300 16.24 -3.09 3.30
N GLY A 301 15.72 -1.98 2.75
CA GLY A 301 14.54 -1.99 1.88
C GLY A 301 13.20 -1.92 2.62
N GLU A 302 13.22 -1.69 3.94
CA GLU A 302 12.01 -1.55 4.77
C GLU A 302 11.48 -0.12 4.69
N HIS A 303 10.97 0.26 3.52
CA HIS A 303 10.63 1.65 3.21
C HIS A 303 9.53 2.24 4.11
N GLU A 304 8.49 1.46 4.43
CA GLU A 304 7.36 1.95 5.23
C GLU A 304 7.79 2.28 6.66
N ARG A 305 8.50 1.34 7.31
CA ARG A 305 9.06 1.53 8.66
C ARG A 305 10.05 2.68 8.69
N ALA A 306 10.87 2.85 7.66
CA ALA A 306 11.78 3.98 7.55
C ALA A 306 11.04 5.32 7.52
N ILE A 307 9.97 5.44 6.72
CA ILE A 307 9.14 6.64 6.64
C ILE A 307 8.49 6.96 8.00
N GLU A 308 8.01 5.94 8.72
CA GLU A 308 7.50 6.13 10.08
C GLU A 308 8.55 6.69 11.04
N GLU A 309 9.77 6.14 11.03
CA GLU A 309 10.86 6.62 11.89
C GLU A 309 11.22 8.08 11.56
N PHE A 310 11.21 8.47 10.28
CA PHE A 310 11.44 9.87 9.88
C PHE A 310 10.31 10.81 10.31
N GLU A 311 9.05 10.38 10.21
CA GLU A 311 7.93 11.16 10.75
C GLU A 311 8.01 11.26 12.29
N ARG A 312 8.55 10.24 12.99
CA ARG A 312 8.73 10.26 14.46
C ARG A 312 9.80 11.29 14.80
N ALA A 313 10.92 11.25 14.10
CA ALA A 313 11.98 12.24 14.20
C ALA A 313 11.47 13.66 13.95
N LYS A 314 10.65 13.87 12.91
CA LYS A 314 10.04 15.16 12.59
C LYS A 314 9.19 15.70 13.75
N LYS A 315 8.35 14.86 14.37
CA LYS A 315 7.55 15.26 15.54
C LYS A 315 8.45 15.62 16.75
N LEU A 316 9.53 14.88 16.97
CA LEU A 316 10.51 15.18 18.03
C LEU A 316 11.24 16.52 17.79
N TYR A 317 11.69 16.78 16.57
CA TYR A 317 12.35 18.05 16.23
C TYR A 317 11.40 19.26 16.30
N ASN A 318 10.11 19.07 15.99
CA ASN A 318 9.10 20.11 16.20
C ASN A 318 8.97 20.48 17.68
N ARG A 319 9.00 19.50 18.60
CA ARG A 319 8.99 19.77 20.05
C ARG A 319 10.27 20.46 20.52
N ALA A 320 11.41 20.10 19.94
CA ALA A 320 12.68 20.79 20.18
C ALA A 320 12.73 22.23 19.62
N LYS A 321 11.75 22.64 18.80
CA LYS A 321 11.74 23.91 18.06
C LYS A 321 12.94 24.08 17.11
N ASN A 322 13.45 22.97 16.57
CA ASN A 322 14.56 22.98 15.62
C ASN A 322 14.06 22.85 14.18
N GLU A 323 13.72 23.99 13.56
CA GLU A 323 13.14 24.05 12.21
C GLU A 323 14.06 23.44 11.13
N LYS A 324 15.38 23.56 11.29
CA LYS A 324 16.36 22.99 10.35
C LYS A 324 16.24 21.47 10.30
N MET A 325 16.18 20.82 11.46
CA MET A 325 16.06 19.37 11.54
C MET A 325 14.66 18.88 11.12
N VAL A 326 13.61 19.67 11.32
CA VAL A 326 12.26 19.37 10.81
C VAL A 326 12.24 19.35 9.28
N ALA A 327 12.91 20.32 8.64
CA ALA A 327 13.05 20.36 7.19
C ALA A 327 13.87 19.16 6.66
N GLU A 328 14.98 18.81 7.33
CA GLU A 328 15.77 17.63 6.97
C GLU A 328 14.97 16.33 7.11
N ALA A 329 14.26 16.13 8.23
CA ALA A 329 13.41 14.96 8.43
C ALA A 329 12.30 14.88 7.37
N SER A 330 11.68 16.01 7.02
CA SER A 330 10.67 16.05 5.94
C SER A 330 11.27 15.66 4.59
N LYS A 331 12.49 16.11 4.28
CA LYS A 331 13.20 15.70 3.07
C LYS A 331 13.48 14.19 3.05
N ARG A 332 13.86 13.59 4.19
CA ARG A 332 14.06 12.13 4.28
C ARG A 332 12.77 11.33 4.13
N VAL A 333 11.64 11.86 4.59
CA VAL A 333 10.32 11.27 4.30
C VAL A 333 10.07 11.22 2.79
N ASP A 334 10.32 12.33 2.09
CA ASP A 334 10.17 12.38 0.62
C ASP A 334 11.12 11.40 -0.07
N GLU A 335 12.40 11.34 0.33
CA GLU A 335 13.37 10.36 -0.18
C GLU A 335 12.93 8.90 0.10
N GLY A 336 12.29 8.64 1.24
CA GLY A 336 11.69 7.35 1.57
C GLY A 336 10.57 6.95 0.61
N TYR A 337 9.64 7.86 0.31
CA TYR A 337 8.58 7.62 -0.69
C TYR A 337 9.15 7.44 -2.10
N GLU A 338 10.19 8.20 -2.47
CA GLU A 338 10.85 8.09 -3.78
C GLU A 338 11.52 6.73 -3.97
N THR A 339 12.25 6.25 -2.96
CA THR A 339 12.91 4.93 -3.00
C THR A 339 11.90 3.78 -3.04
N MET A 340 10.82 3.89 -2.27
CA MET A 340 9.70 2.93 -2.29
C MET A 340 9.03 2.85 -3.66
N ALA A 341 8.70 4.01 -4.26
CA ALA A 341 8.11 4.06 -5.60
C ALA A 341 9.06 3.52 -6.67
N ALA A 342 10.37 3.80 -6.56
CA ALA A 342 11.38 3.29 -7.48
C ALA A 342 11.51 1.75 -7.38
N SER A 343 11.38 1.19 -6.18
CA SER A 343 11.36 -0.27 -5.97
C SER A 343 10.19 -0.91 -6.71
N HIS A 344 8.95 -0.44 -6.49
CA HIS A 344 7.77 -0.92 -7.23
C HIS A 344 7.89 -0.73 -8.75
N PHE A 345 8.48 0.38 -9.20
CA PHE A 345 8.74 0.58 -10.63
C PHE A 345 9.69 -0.49 -11.18
N SER A 346 10.76 -0.83 -10.45
CA SER A 346 11.72 -1.87 -10.86
C SER A 346 11.11 -3.27 -10.86
N GLU A 347 10.21 -3.58 -9.91
CA GLU A 347 9.43 -4.82 -9.90
C GLU A 347 8.51 -4.90 -11.13
N GLY A 348 7.83 -3.81 -11.48
CA GLY A 348 7.01 -3.74 -12.68
C GLY A 348 7.81 -4.01 -13.96
N GLU A 349 9.02 -3.48 -14.06
CA GLU A 349 9.94 -3.78 -15.17
C GLU A 349 10.37 -5.25 -15.20
N ARG A 350 10.51 -5.91 -14.04
CA ARG A 350 10.80 -7.36 -13.96
C ARG A 350 9.62 -8.18 -14.46
N HIS A 351 8.41 -7.94 -13.97
CA HIS A 351 7.20 -8.62 -14.42
C HIS A 351 6.95 -8.42 -15.93
N LEU A 352 7.25 -7.24 -16.45
CA LEU A 352 7.15 -6.98 -17.89
C LEU A 352 8.10 -7.86 -18.71
N LYS A 353 9.33 -8.07 -18.25
CA LYS A 353 10.29 -8.99 -18.91
C LYS A 353 9.82 -10.44 -18.87
N GLU A 354 9.14 -10.83 -17.81
CA GLU A 354 8.53 -12.16 -17.64
C GLU A 354 7.20 -12.32 -18.40
N LYS A 355 6.71 -11.24 -19.04
CA LYS A 355 5.42 -11.15 -19.75
C LYS A 355 4.19 -11.33 -18.84
N GLU A 356 4.35 -11.05 -17.55
CA GLU A 356 3.26 -10.98 -16.57
C GLU A 356 2.65 -9.57 -16.59
N PHE A 357 1.89 -9.28 -17.66
CA PHE A 357 1.42 -7.93 -17.96
C PHE A 357 0.51 -7.36 -16.85
N GLU A 358 -0.35 -8.19 -16.26
CA GLU A 358 -1.24 -7.79 -15.17
C GLU A 358 -0.45 -7.26 -13.97
N TRP A 359 0.52 -8.04 -13.51
CA TRP A 359 1.36 -7.70 -12.36
C TRP A 359 2.23 -6.48 -12.65
N ALA A 360 2.77 -6.37 -13.86
CA ALA A 360 3.52 -5.19 -14.28
C ALA A 360 2.67 -3.91 -14.18
N ILE A 361 1.41 -3.94 -14.67
CA ILE A 361 0.50 -2.79 -14.61
C ILE A 361 0.15 -2.44 -13.16
N VAL A 362 -0.14 -3.44 -12.31
CA VAL A 362 -0.42 -3.24 -10.88
C VAL A 362 0.76 -2.52 -10.22
N GLN A 363 1.99 -2.97 -10.47
CA GLN A 363 3.19 -2.38 -9.86
C GLN A 363 3.46 -0.96 -10.36
N PHE A 364 3.29 -0.68 -11.66
CA PHE A 364 3.43 0.69 -12.17
C PHE A 364 2.34 1.63 -11.64
N LYS A 365 1.10 1.14 -11.44
CA LYS A 365 0.04 1.91 -10.79
C LYS A 365 0.39 2.20 -9.33
N LYS A 366 0.82 1.19 -8.55
CA LYS A 366 1.28 1.40 -7.16
C LYS A 366 2.39 2.44 -7.09
N ALA A 367 3.42 2.33 -7.94
CA ALA A 367 4.48 3.33 -8.02
C ALA A 367 3.95 4.74 -8.34
N ARG A 368 3.01 4.87 -9.29
CA ARG A 368 2.38 6.16 -9.65
C ARG A 368 1.64 6.78 -8.46
N GLU A 369 0.86 5.97 -7.74
CA GLU A 369 0.09 6.42 -6.58
C GLU A 369 1.01 6.84 -5.43
N ILE A 370 2.11 6.10 -5.19
CA ILE A 370 3.12 6.49 -4.19
C ILE A 370 3.81 7.80 -4.57
N TYR A 371 4.16 7.98 -5.85
CA TYR A 371 4.72 9.24 -6.33
C TYR A 371 3.75 10.44 -6.17
N MET A 372 2.45 10.24 -5.89
CA MET A 372 1.54 11.34 -5.56
C MET A 372 1.84 12.01 -4.22
N PHE A 373 2.52 11.32 -3.30
CA PHE A 373 2.98 11.91 -2.04
C PHE A 373 4.27 12.72 -2.19
N THR A 374 4.96 12.56 -3.33
CA THR A 374 6.19 13.29 -3.65
C THR A 374 5.89 14.48 -4.57
N SER A 375 6.83 15.42 -4.68
CA SER A 375 6.72 16.56 -5.59
C SER A 375 7.10 16.23 -7.06
N LEU A 376 7.47 14.98 -7.35
CA LEU A 376 8.01 14.57 -8.65
C LEU A 376 6.93 14.26 -9.71
N ALA A 377 6.31 15.32 -10.26
CA ALA A 377 5.30 15.18 -11.32
C ALA A 377 5.81 14.42 -12.57
N LYS A 378 7.09 14.58 -12.93
CA LYS A 378 7.72 13.89 -14.08
C LYS A 378 7.71 12.37 -13.92
N MET A 379 7.93 11.85 -12.71
CA MET A 379 7.94 10.41 -12.45
C MET A 379 6.54 9.81 -12.52
N ARG A 380 5.51 10.56 -12.09
CA ARG A 380 4.10 10.15 -12.27
C ARG A 380 3.70 10.03 -13.74
N ALA A 381 4.12 10.99 -14.56
CA ALA A 381 3.92 10.94 -16.01
C ALA A 381 4.64 9.72 -16.61
N LYS A 382 5.91 9.49 -16.23
CA LYS A 382 6.67 8.32 -16.66
C LYS A 382 6.00 6.98 -16.32
N CYS A 383 5.43 6.85 -15.11
CA CYS A 383 4.68 5.64 -14.74
C CYS A 383 3.42 5.48 -15.60
N THR A 384 2.69 6.57 -15.86
CA THR A 384 1.51 6.56 -16.72
C THR A 384 1.85 6.15 -18.15
N ASP A 385 2.92 6.69 -18.72
CA ASP A 385 3.42 6.31 -20.05
C ASP A 385 3.84 4.84 -20.08
N ARG A 386 4.46 4.35 -19.00
CA ARG A 386 4.88 2.95 -18.92
C ARG A 386 3.68 2.02 -18.85
N ILE A 387 2.65 2.35 -18.07
CA ILE A 387 1.37 1.63 -18.04
C ILE A 387 0.77 1.52 -19.45
N LYS A 388 0.69 2.64 -20.19
CA LYS A 388 0.16 2.63 -21.57
C LYS A 388 0.96 1.69 -22.47
N ARG A 389 2.30 1.78 -22.44
CA ARG A 389 3.17 0.87 -23.22
C ARG A 389 2.98 -0.59 -22.84
N THR A 390 2.80 -0.91 -21.56
CA THR A 390 2.53 -2.28 -21.11
C THR A 390 1.20 -2.80 -21.67
N TYR A 391 0.15 -1.98 -21.69
CA TYR A 391 -1.11 -2.33 -22.35
C TYR A 391 -0.95 -2.54 -23.86
N GLU A 392 -0.14 -1.73 -24.55
CA GLU A 392 0.17 -1.95 -25.97
C GLU A 392 0.90 -3.27 -26.22
N GLU A 393 1.91 -3.59 -25.41
CA GLU A 393 2.67 -4.84 -25.51
C GLU A 393 1.79 -6.07 -25.22
N TRP A 394 0.89 -5.96 -24.24
CA TRP A 394 -0.09 -6.99 -23.93
C TRP A 394 -1.09 -7.20 -25.08
N GLY A 395 -1.65 -6.11 -25.62
CA GLY A 395 -2.54 -6.15 -26.79
C GLY A 395 -1.87 -6.81 -27.99
N LYS A 396 -0.58 -6.53 -28.22
CA LYS A 396 0.20 -7.16 -29.29
C LYS A 396 0.39 -8.67 -29.07
N ALA A 397 0.67 -9.10 -27.84
CA ALA A 397 0.80 -10.52 -27.53
C ALA A 397 -0.51 -11.29 -27.76
N LEU A 398 -1.66 -10.70 -27.40
CA LEU A 398 -2.99 -11.26 -27.66
C LEU A 398 -3.33 -11.28 -29.15
N GLU A 399 -2.95 -10.25 -29.91
CA GLU A 399 -3.09 -10.19 -31.36
C GLU A 399 -2.27 -11.31 -32.05
N GLU A 400 -1.04 -11.56 -31.60
CA GLU A 400 -0.20 -12.65 -32.11
C GLU A 400 -0.77 -14.05 -31.77
N GLU A 401 -1.43 -14.21 -30.61
CA GLU A 401 -2.16 -15.43 -30.26
C GLU A 401 -3.41 -15.61 -31.14
N GLY A 402 -4.18 -14.55 -31.36
CA GLY A 402 -5.32 -14.54 -32.28
C GLY A 402 -4.92 -14.89 -33.71
N ASP A 403 -3.83 -14.30 -34.22
CA ASP A 403 -3.28 -14.59 -35.55
C ASP A 403 -2.86 -16.07 -35.66
N ARG A 404 -2.35 -16.67 -34.58
CA ARG A 404 -1.97 -18.10 -34.53
C ARG A 404 -3.20 -19.02 -34.55
N LEU A 405 -4.25 -18.69 -33.80
CA LEU A 405 -5.51 -19.44 -33.78
C LEU A 405 -6.25 -19.35 -35.11
N ALA A 406 -6.25 -18.17 -35.75
CA ALA A 406 -6.82 -17.99 -37.07
C ALA A 406 -6.11 -18.85 -38.12
N LYS A 407 -4.77 -18.92 -38.07
CA LYS A 407 -3.99 -19.82 -38.95
C LYS A 407 -4.27 -21.30 -38.69
N ALA A 408 -4.63 -21.67 -37.47
CA ALA A 408 -5.04 -23.02 -37.12
C ALA A 408 -6.48 -23.36 -37.54
N GLY A 409 -7.25 -22.38 -38.05
CA GLY A 409 -8.65 -22.55 -38.46
C GLY A 409 -9.67 -22.37 -37.34
N ASP A 410 -9.25 -21.99 -36.12
CA ASP A 410 -10.16 -21.75 -34.99
C ASP A 410 -10.60 -20.27 -34.95
N SER A 411 -11.46 -19.88 -35.88
CA SER A 411 -11.93 -18.49 -36.03
C SER A 411 -12.65 -17.98 -34.79
N ARG A 412 -13.40 -18.83 -34.08
CA ARG A 412 -14.17 -18.42 -32.90
C ARG A 412 -13.25 -18.01 -31.75
N ARG A 413 -12.21 -18.79 -31.45
CA ARG A 413 -11.24 -18.43 -30.41
C ARG A 413 -10.36 -17.26 -30.84
N ALA A 414 -10.01 -17.17 -32.13
CA ALA A 414 -9.28 -16.02 -32.66
C ALA A 414 -10.06 -14.71 -32.48
N LEU A 415 -11.37 -14.70 -32.78
CA LEU A 415 -12.24 -13.54 -32.59
C LEU A 415 -12.27 -13.08 -31.14
N ALA A 416 -12.40 -14.00 -30.18
CA ALA A 416 -12.37 -13.68 -28.74
C ALA A 416 -11.03 -13.02 -28.36
N LYS A 417 -9.91 -13.54 -28.85
CA LYS A 417 -8.58 -12.96 -28.60
C LYS A 417 -8.40 -11.59 -29.21
N TYR A 418 -8.94 -11.34 -30.40
CA TYR A 418 -8.92 -10.00 -30.99
C TYR A 418 -9.81 -9.02 -30.22
N GLN A 419 -10.95 -9.45 -29.68
CA GLN A 419 -11.79 -8.60 -28.83
C GLN A 419 -11.06 -8.22 -27.54
N GLU A 420 -10.42 -9.18 -26.87
CA GLU A 420 -9.56 -8.94 -25.69
C GLU A 420 -8.42 -7.96 -26.03
N ALA A 421 -7.72 -8.17 -27.14
CA ALA A 421 -6.65 -7.26 -27.60
C ALA A 421 -7.17 -5.84 -27.87
N ALA A 422 -8.39 -5.70 -28.42
CA ALA A 422 -9.00 -4.40 -28.69
C ALA A 422 -9.34 -3.64 -27.41
N GLU A 423 -9.72 -4.34 -26.33
CA GLU A 423 -9.89 -3.73 -25.01
C GLU A 423 -8.57 -3.19 -24.48
N LYS A 424 -7.48 -3.97 -24.57
CA LYS A 424 -6.16 -3.53 -24.12
C LYS A 424 -5.63 -2.34 -24.91
N TYR A 425 -5.84 -2.30 -26.23
CA TYR A 425 -5.47 -1.11 -27.02
C TYR A 425 -6.34 0.12 -26.72
N ARG A 426 -7.59 -0.05 -26.25
CA ARG A 426 -8.41 1.06 -25.74
C ARG A 426 -7.83 1.60 -24.43
N GLU A 427 -7.45 0.72 -23.51
CA GLU A 427 -6.78 1.09 -22.25
C GLU A 427 -5.43 1.79 -22.48
N ALA A 428 -4.71 1.41 -23.54
CA ALA A 428 -3.46 2.05 -23.95
C ALA A 428 -3.62 3.42 -24.64
N GLU A 429 -4.84 3.81 -25.01
CA GLU A 429 -5.11 4.98 -25.86
C GLU A 429 -4.39 4.93 -27.23
N ALA A 430 -4.33 3.75 -27.86
CA ALA A 430 -3.60 3.51 -29.11
C ALA A 430 -4.54 3.38 -30.35
N PRO A 431 -5.14 4.48 -30.88
CA PRO A 431 -6.19 4.42 -31.90
C PRO A 431 -5.72 3.81 -33.23
N LYS A 432 -4.43 3.97 -33.57
CA LYS A 432 -3.86 3.40 -34.81
C LYS A 432 -3.87 1.88 -34.79
N ARG A 433 -3.53 1.27 -33.65
CA ARG A 433 -3.55 -0.19 -33.46
C ARG A 433 -4.98 -0.72 -33.47
N LEU A 434 -5.88 -0.01 -32.80
CA LEU A 434 -7.29 -0.36 -32.73
C LEU A 434 -7.96 -0.44 -34.11
N LYS A 435 -7.75 0.58 -34.97
CA LYS A 435 -8.26 0.57 -36.36
C LYS A 435 -7.73 -0.60 -37.19
N GLY A 436 -6.47 -1.01 -36.96
CA GLY A 436 -5.87 -2.18 -37.62
C GLY A 436 -6.53 -3.49 -37.15
N LEU A 437 -6.77 -3.61 -35.85
CA LEU A 437 -7.37 -4.79 -35.24
C LEU A 437 -8.85 -4.94 -35.60
N GLU A 438 -9.62 -3.84 -35.69
CA GLU A 438 -11.02 -3.86 -36.15
C GLU A 438 -11.18 -4.42 -37.58
N LYS A 439 -10.18 -4.23 -38.44
CA LYS A 439 -10.18 -4.84 -39.78
C LYS A 439 -9.94 -6.34 -39.72
N LYS A 440 -9.10 -6.81 -38.78
CA LYS A 440 -8.89 -8.24 -38.53
C LYS A 440 -10.15 -8.88 -37.95
N ILE A 441 -10.80 -8.23 -36.98
CA ILE A 441 -12.07 -8.67 -36.37
C ILE A 441 -13.17 -8.82 -37.42
N ARG A 442 -13.28 -7.89 -38.37
CA ARG A 442 -14.27 -7.98 -39.47
C ARG A 442 -13.97 -9.08 -40.48
N ARG A 443 -12.74 -9.57 -40.54
CA ARG A 443 -12.30 -10.60 -41.50
C ARG A 443 -12.33 -12.00 -40.92
N ALA A 444 -12.10 -12.14 -39.61
CA ALA A 444 -12.18 -13.39 -38.86
C ALA A 444 -13.64 -13.79 -38.65
#